data_AF-H2YPY7-F1
#
_entry.id   AF-H2YPY7-F1
#
_cell.length_a   1.000
_cell.length_b   1.000
_cell.length_c   1.000
_cell.angle_alpha   90.00
_cell.angle_beta   90.00
_cell.angle_gamma   90.00
#
_symmetry.space_group_name_H-M   'P 1'
#
loop_
_entity.id
_entity.type
_entity.pdbx_description
1 polymer ?
#
loop_
_entity_poly.entity_id
_entity_poly.type
_entity_poly.pdbx_seq_one_letter_code
_entity_poly.pdbx_strand_id
1 'polypeptide(L)'
;MLEPPLVQSMARRPFVKTNISQELQDLTDDRYRDLRRPRIVMFYKNGDRYFKGKSLHITPHRYLHYEELLSDLSKSMSLPYGVRRIYTPIGGTLIEDIEELKDGESYVCASFEKFQRIKYGMHK
;
A
#
# COMPACT_ATOMS: atom_id res chain seq x y z
N MET A 1 -41.35 -56.86 -9.50
CA MET A 1 -41.72 -55.91 -8.45
C MET A 1 -40.45 -55.28 -7.92
N LEU A 2 -40.46 -53.96 -7.71
CA LEU A 2 -39.34 -53.13 -7.24
C LEU A 2 -39.13 -53.28 -5.72
N GLU A 3 -37.88 -53.26 -5.27
CA GLU A 3 -37.45 -52.77 -3.94
C GLU A 3 -36.05 -52.08 -4.07
N PRO A 4 -35.83 -50.88 -3.49
CA PRO A 4 -34.56 -50.11 -3.53
C PRO A 4 -33.58 -50.45 -2.37
N PRO A 5 -32.35 -49.86 -2.30
CA PRO A 5 -31.19 -50.50 -1.68
C PRO A 5 -30.97 -50.15 -0.20
N LEU A 6 -30.40 -51.09 0.57
CA LEU A 6 -29.82 -50.83 1.89
C LEU A 6 -28.30 -50.64 1.77
N VAL A 7 -27.85 -49.40 1.98
CA VAL A 7 -26.44 -49.07 2.19
C VAL A 7 -26.03 -49.51 3.59
N GLN A 8 -25.09 -50.44 3.70
CA GLN A 8 -24.34 -50.69 4.93
C GLN A 8 -22.86 -50.28 4.75
N SER A 9 -22.54 -49.20 5.46
CA SER A 9 -21.25 -48.73 5.96
C SER A 9 -20.15 -49.79 6.08
N MET A 10 -18.92 -49.45 5.65
CA MET A 10 -17.79 -49.20 6.57
C MET A 10 -16.49 -48.77 5.85
N ALA A 11 -15.86 -47.75 6.44
CA ALA A 11 -14.44 -47.39 6.39
C ALA A 11 -13.80 -46.96 5.06
N ARG A 12 -14.09 -45.72 4.64
CA ARG A 12 -13.05 -44.90 4.00
C ARG A 12 -12.08 -44.49 5.11
N ARG A 13 -10.85 -45.01 5.07
CA ARG A 13 -9.73 -44.47 5.85
C ARG A 13 -9.75 -42.94 5.70
N PRO A 14 -9.59 -42.16 6.78
CA PRO A 14 -9.46 -40.72 6.62
C PRO A 14 -8.23 -40.49 5.74
N PHE A 15 -8.48 -40.00 4.53
CA PHE A 15 -7.42 -39.48 3.69
C PHE A 15 -6.90 -38.27 4.46
N VAL A 16 -5.71 -38.41 5.06
CA VAL A 16 -4.98 -37.31 5.67
C VAL A 16 -4.86 -36.25 4.60
N LYS A 17 -5.67 -35.19 4.72
CA LYS A 17 -5.52 -33.99 3.89
C LYS A 17 -4.19 -33.39 4.33
N THR A 18 -3.15 -33.74 3.59
CA THR A 18 -1.85 -33.11 3.68
C THR A 18 -2.08 -31.61 3.55
N ASN A 19 -1.59 -30.86 4.54
CA ASN A 19 -1.63 -29.41 4.57
C ASN A 19 -1.04 -28.86 3.26
N ILE A 20 -1.90 -28.52 2.31
CA ILE A 20 -1.58 -27.48 1.35
C ILE A 20 -1.93 -26.20 2.10
N SER A 21 -0.88 -25.50 2.53
CA SER A 21 -0.92 -24.35 3.44
C SER A 21 -1.95 -23.32 3.01
N GLN A 22 -2.71 -22.78 3.98
CA GLN A 22 -3.60 -21.61 3.80
C GLN A 22 -2.97 -20.49 2.95
N GLU A 23 -1.64 -20.38 3.01
CA GLU A 23 -0.78 -19.52 2.18
C GLU A 23 -1.01 -19.64 0.66
N LEU A 24 -1.22 -20.85 0.11
CA LEU A 24 -1.55 -21.06 -1.31
C LEU A 24 -3.00 -20.70 -1.64
N GLN A 25 -3.90 -20.77 -0.66
CA GLN A 25 -5.31 -20.45 -0.83
C GLN A 25 -5.53 -18.93 -0.83
N ASP A 26 -4.77 -18.21 0.00
CA ASP A 26 -4.68 -16.74 0.03
C ASP A 26 -4.03 -16.18 -1.25
N LEU A 27 -3.26 -16.99 -1.98
CA LEU A 27 -2.66 -16.62 -3.26
C LEU A 27 -3.67 -16.51 -4.42
N THR A 28 -4.81 -17.17 -4.32
CA THR A 28 -5.82 -17.27 -5.39
C THR A 28 -7.08 -16.47 -5.15
N ASP A 29 -7.24 -15.87 -3.98
CA ASP A 29 -8.42 -15.09 -3.64
C ASP A 29 -8.36 -13.71 -4.32
N ASP A 30 -9.33 -13.42 -5.20
CA ASP A 30 -9.43 -12.15 -5.91
C ASP A 30 -9.51 -10.95 -4.96
N ARG A 31 -9.96 -11.13 -3.71
CA ARG A 31 -9.99 -10.08 -2.67
C ARG A 31 -8.61 -9.68 -2.17
N TYR A 32 -7.62 -10.59 -2.24
CA TYR A 32 -6.22 -10.29 -1.93
C TYR A 32 -5.43 -9.79 -3.14
N ARG A 33 -6.01 -9.86 -4.34
CA ARG A 33 -5.40 -9.37 -5.58
C ARG A 33 -5.27 -7.85 -5.60
N ASP A 34 -6.23 -7.13 -5.03
CA ASP A 34 -6.19 -5.68 -4.88
C ASP A 34 -5.22 -5.23 -3.78
N LEU A 35 -5.09 -6.01 -2.69
CA LEU A 35 -4.07 -5.79 -1.66
C LEU A 35 -2.63 -6.03 -2.17
N ARG A 36 -2.48 -6.80 -3.26
CA ARG A 36 -1.19 -7.02 -3.94
C ARG A 36 -0.80 -5.90 -4.87
N ARG A 37 -1.77 -5.13 -5.38
CA ARG A 37 -1.46 -4.05 -6.31
C ARG A 37 -0.88 -2.88 -5.50
N PRO A 38 0.40 -2.53 -5.71
CA PRO A 38 0.96 -1.37 -5.02
C PRO A 38 0.24 -0.12 -5.50
N ARG A 39 -0.13 0.75 -4.56
CA ARG A 39 -0.51 2.13 -4.87
C ARG A 39 0.74 2.87 -5.30
N ILE A 40 0.79 3.34 -6.53
CA ILE A 40 1.90 4.10 -7.09
C ILE A 40 1.62 5.57 -6.82
N VAL A 41 2.40 6.14 -5.92
CA VAL A 41 2.20 7.51 -5.44
C VAL A 41 3.43 8.35 -5.75
N MET A 42 3.23 9.58 -6.20
CA MET A 42 4.33 10.50 -6.50
C MET A 42 4.52 11.53 -5.38
N PHE A 43 5.75 11.70 -4.92
CA PHE A 43 6.07 12.62 -3.84
C PHE A 43 7.01 13.73 -4.31
N TYR A 44 6.71 14.97 -3.91
CA TYR A 44 7.52 16.16 -4.16
C TYR A 44 8.13 16.70 -2.88
N LYS A 45 9.18 17.51 -2.99
CA LYS A 45 9.76 18.24 -1.86
C LYS A 45 9.08 19.61 -1.75
N ASN A 46 8.60 19.95 -0.56
CA ASN A 46 8.00 21.25 -0.28
C ASN A 46 8.96 22.39 -0.66
N GLY A 47 8.47 23.39 -1.39
CA GLY A 47 9.27 24.53 -1.84
C GLY A 47 10.28 24.25 -2.97
N ASP A 48 10.44 23.01 -3.41
CA ASP A 48 11.38 22.64 -4.48
C ASP A 48 10.66 22.47 -5.83
N ARG A 49 10.66 23.53 -6.64
CA ARG A 49 10.04 23.52 -7.99
C ARG A 49 10.82 22.71 -9.03
N TYR A 50 12.09 22.42 -8.77
CA TYR A 50 12.98 21.76 -9.73
C TYR A 50 13.04 20.25 -9.52
N PHE A 51 12.63 19.78 -8.34
CA PHE A 51 12.51 18.36 -8.07
C PHE A 51 11.42 17.72 -8.93
N LYS A 52 11.81 16.74 -9.75
CA LYS A 52 10.91 16.02 -10.65
C LYS A 52 9.85 15.17 -9.92
N GLY A 53 10.05 14.92 -8.63
CA GLY A 53 9.22 14.02 -7.83
C GLY A 53 9.83 12.62 -7.76
N LYS A 54 9.42 11.85 -6.75
CA LYS A 54 9.78 10.44 -6.58
C LYS A 54 8.52 9.59 -6.50
N SER A 55 8.43 8.59 -7.37
CA SER A 55 7.39 7.56 -7.29
C SER A 55 7.73 6.52 -6.21
N LEU A 56 6.73 6.13 -5.43
CA LEU A 56 6.84 5.10 -4.40
C LEU A 56 5.65 4.14 -4.51
N HIS A 57 5.95 2.85 -4.39
CA HIS A 57 4.96 1.79 -4.32
C HIS A 57 4.57 1.53 -2.87
N ILE A 58 3.30 1.78 -2.54
CA ILE A 58 2.73 1.62 -1.22
C ILE A 58 1.83 0.38 -1.22
N THR A 59 2.27 -0.66 -0.52
CA THR A 59 1.46 -1.86 -0.24
C THR A 59 1.17 -1.96 1.25
N PRO A 60 0.04 -2.54 1.65
CA PRO A 60 -0.31 -2.76 3.05
C PRO A 60 0.74 -3.55 3.83
N HIS A 61 1.51 -4.41 3.14
CA HIS A 61 2.56 -5.22 3.77
C HIS A 61 3.91 -4.50 3.86
N ARG A 62 4.13 -3.41 3.12
CA ARG A 62 5.41 -2.68 3.10
C ARG A 62 5.50 -1.63 4.20
N TYR A 63 4.39 -0.99 4.52
CA TYR A 63 4.31 0.02 5.57
C TYR A 63 3.11 -0.31 6.45
N LEU A 64 3.37 -0.68 7.70
CA LEU A 64 2.34 -0.94 8.71
C LEU A 64 1.87 0.37 9.36
N HIS A 65 2.81 1.30 9.55
CA HIS A 65 2.57 2.57 10.23
C HIS A 65 3.05 3.76 9.41
N TYR A 66 2.35 4.89 9.53
CA TYR A 66 2.68 6.13 8.84
C TYR A 66 4.13 6.59 9.09
N GLU A 67 4.65 6.37 10.29
CA GLU A 67 6.05 6.70 10.63
C GLU A 67 7.09 5.93 9.81
N GLU A 68 6.81 4.68 9.44
CA GLU A 68 7.72 3.88 8.61
C GLU A 68 7.82 4.47 7.20
N LEU A 69 6.70 4.93 6.66
CA LEU A 69 6.66 5.65 5.39
C LEU A 69 7.47 6.95 5.47
N LEU A 70 7.30 7.74 6.54
CA LEU A 70 8.07 8.97 6.75
C LEU A 70 9.58 8.70 6.85
N SER A 71 9.97 7.62 7.52
CA SER A 71 11.38 7.21 7.67
C SER A 71 12.00 6.82 6.33
N ASP A 72 11.28 6.04 5.51
CA ASP A 72 11.75 5.63 4.18
C ASP A 72 11.84 6.85 3.22
N LEU A 73 10.83 7.72 3.26
CA LEU A 73 10.85 8.97 2.51
C LEU A 73 11.99 9.89 2.96
N SER A 74 12.32 9.94 4.25
CA SER A 74 13.46 10.71 4.79
C SER A 74 14.80 10.22 4.30
N LYS A 75 14.97 8.90 4.14
CA LYS A 75 16.19 8.32 3.56
C LYS A 75 16.31 8.64 2.08
N SER A 76 15.17 8.67 1.39
CA SER A 76 15.14 8.91 -0.03
C SER A 76 15.18 10.38 -0.43
N MET A 77 14.62 11.27 0.38
CA MET A 77 14.49 12.68 0.08
C MET A 77 15.44 13.45 0.97
N SER A 78 16.40 14.13 0.34
CA SER A 78 17.28 15.05 1.04
C SER A 78 16.50 16.32 1.38
N LEU A 79 15.81 16.28 2.53
CA LEU A 79 15.25 17.43 3.24
C LEU A 79 16.10 17.69 4.48
N PRO A 80 16.25 18.96 4.92
CA PRO A 80 17.15 19.34 6.01
C PRO A 80 16.89 18.60 7.33
N TYR A 81 15.63 18.22 7.62
CA TYR A 81 15.26 17.48 8.83
C TYR A 81 14.52 16.17 8.53
N GLY A 82 14.67 15.67 7.30
CA GLY A 82 13.87 14.56 6.77
C GLY A 82 12.41 14.92 6.54
N VAL A 83 11.63 13.94 6.11
CA VAL A 83 10.19 14.05 5.92
C VAL A 83 9.51 13.86 7.27
N ARG A 84 8.77 14.88 7.71
CA ARG A 84 8.01 14.87 8.97
C ARG A 84 6.51 14.96 8.74
N ARG A 85 6.11 15.54 7.60
CA ARG A 85 4.71 15.74 7.22
C ARG A 85 4.54 15.52 5.73
N ILE A 86 3.39 14.99 5.36
CA ILE A 86 2.97 14.82 3.98
C ILE A 86 1.71 15.65 3.78
N TYR A 87 1.70 16.44 2.70
CA TYR A 87 0.59 17.32 2.35
C TYR A 87 0.02 16.99 0.99
N THR A 88 -1.26 17.29 0.78
CA THR A 88 -1.83 17.33 -0.56
C THR A 88 -1.23 18.50 -1.37
N PRO A 89 -0.92 18.31 -2.66
CA PRO A 89 -0.37 19.37 -3.50
C PRO A 89 -1.40 20.47 -3.76
N ILE A 90 -2.68 20.09 -3.78
CA ILE A 90 -3.83 20.97 -3.94
C ILE A 90 -4.48 21.13 -2.57
N GLY A 91 -4.29 22.30 -1.96
CA GLY A 91 -4.90 22.66 -0.67
C GLY A 91 -3.97 22.58 0.53
N GLY A 92 -2.89 21.78 0.49
CA GLY A 92 -1.96 21.68 1.61
C GLY A 92 -2.56 20.98 2.83
N THR A 93 -3.51 20.07 2.61
CA THR A 93 -4.14 19.27 3.66
C THR A 93 -3.12 18.25 4.18
N LEU A 94 -2.99 18.13 5.50
CA LEU A 94 -2.10 17.16 6.12
C LEU A 94 -2.67 15.75 5.92
N ILE A 95 -1.81 14.83 5.52
CA ILE A 95 -2.09 13.39 5.50
C ILE A 95 -1.59 12.81 6.82
N GLU A 96 -2.47 12.15 7.56
CA GLU A 96 -2.15 11.52 8.85
C GLU A 96 -1.97 10.00 8.71
N ASP A 97 -2.67 9.39 7.74
CA ASP A 97 -2.66 7.94 7.54
C ASP A 97 -2.23 7.50 6.13
N ILE A 98 -1.66 6.29 6.06
CA ILE A 98 -1.26 5.66 4.78
C ILE A 98 -2.49 5.35 3.92
N GLU A 99 -3.65 5.14 4.53
CA GLU A 99 -4.90 4.84 3.83
C GLU A 99 -5.42 6.02 3.00
N GLU A 100 -5.10 7.25 3.38
CA GLU A 100 -5.45 8.46 2.62
C GLU A 100 -4.64 8.60 1.32
N LEU A 101 -3.53 7.86 1.20
CA LEU A 101 -2.71 7.84 0.00
C LEU A 101 -3.40 7.03 -1.11
N LYS A 102 -3.73 7.72 -2.19
CA LYS A 102 -4.43 7.16 -3.35
C LYS A 102 -3.46 6.82 -4.47
N ASP A 103 -3.77 5.73 -5.18
CA ASP A 103 -3.03 5.34 -6.37
C ASP A 103 -3.09 6.42 -7.46
N GLY A 104 -1.96 6.69 -8.12
CA GLY A 104 -1.83 7.69 -9.18
C GLY A 104 -1.78 9.15 -8.70
N GLU A 105 -2.00 9.39 -7.40
CA GLU A 105 -2.00 10.74 -6.84
C GLU A 105 -0.60 11.25 -6.48
N SER A 106 -0.53 12.56 -6.31
CA SER A 106 0.70 13.27 -5.93
C SER A 106 0.59 13.86 -4.53
N TYR A 107 1.71 13.92 -3.81
CA TYR A 107 1.81 14.44 -2.44
C TYR A 107 3.10 15.24 -2.25
N VAL A 108 3.15 16.07 -1.22
CA VAL A 108 4.27 16.97 -0.93
C VAL A 108 4.83 16.64 0.43
N CYS A 109 6.08 16.22 0.47
CA CYS A 109 6.85 15.97 1.67
C CYS A 109 7.43 17.27 2.22
N ALA A 110 7.21 17.51 3.50
CA ALA A 110 7.74 18.66 4.24
C ALA A 110 8.45 18.18 5.51
N SER A 111 9.40 19.01 5.97
CA SER A 111 9.97 18.90 7.31
C SER A 111 9.04 19.62 8.32
N PHE A 112 9.57 20.59 9.06
CA PHE A 112 8.80 21.43 10.01
C PHE A 112 8.36 22.77 9.43
N GLU A 113 8.73 23.04 8.17
CA GLU A 113 8.35 24.26 7.46
C GLU A 113 6.87 24.26 7.07
N LYS A 114 6.36 25.46 6.79
CA LYS A 114 4.99 25.63 6.29
C LYS A 114 4.90 25.11 4.85
N PHE A 115 3.75 24.54 4.50
CA PHE A 115 3.45 24.15 3.13
C PHE A 115 3.54 25.35 2.18
N GLN A 116 4.30 25.20 1.11
CA GLN A 116 4.44 26.19 0.05
C GLN A 116 3.56 25.80 -1.14
N ARG A 117 2.61 26.67 -1.50
CA ARG A 117 1.74 26.41 -2.65
C ARG A 117 2.42 26.83 -3.95
N ILE A 118 3.30 25.97 -4.47
CA ILE A 118 3.94 26.12 -5.78
C ILE A 118 3.42 25.07 -6.76
N LYS A 119 3.70 25.28 -8.04
CA LYS A 119 3.38 24.30 -9.07
C LYS A 119 4.44 23.21 -9.10
N TYR A 120 4.20 22.14 -8.34
CA TYR A 120 5.05 20.95 -8.30
C TYR A 120 4.97 20.17 -9.62
N GLY A 121 6.10 19.58 -10.07
CA GLY A 121 6.12 18.67 -11.22
C GLY A 121 6.00 19.32 -12.61
N MET A 122 6.14 20.64 -12.73
CA MET A 122 6.04 21.33 -14.03
C MET A 122 7.26 21.20 -14.95
N HIS A 123 8.39 20.68 -14.45
CA HIS A 123 9.59 20.45 -15.24
C HIS A 123 9.72 18.95 -15.56
N LYS A 124 9.12 18.50 -16.66
CA LYS A 124 9.36 17.17 -17.24
C LYS A 124 10.58 17.21 -18.15
#